data_AF-A0A506RUY3-F1
#
_entry.id   AF-A0A506RUY3-F1
#
_cell.length_a   1.000
_cell.length_b   1.000
_cell.length_c   1.000
_cell.angle_alpha   90.00
_cell.angle_beta   90.00
_cell.angle_gamma   90.00
#
_symmetry.space_group_name_H-M   'P 1'
#
loop_
_entity.id
_entity.type
_entity.pdbx_description
1 polymer ?
#
loop_
_entity_poly.entity_id
_entity_poly.type
_entity_poly.pdbx_seq_one_letter_code
_entity_poly.pdbx_strand_id
1 'polypeptide(L)'
;MLHKIYFNRINLDVIGPTPQFYPTVPLNYVKQGEGDFLSSYKLDKAIADTDSAMTSILREYDVQYLSLFSHLCQREDDKYRCKVVLGDELYSFDYGHLTPKSAGVLAQSLLFEPGIM
;
A
#
# COMPACT_ATOMS: atom_id res chain seq x y z
N MET A 1 -41.83 -13.21 -20.09
CA MET A 1 -41.31 -11.88 -19.71
C MET A 1 -40.76 -11.99 -18.28
N LEU A 2 -39.48 -12.34 -18.13
CA LEU A 2 -38.83 -12.49 -16.82
C LEU A 2 -38.30 -11.14 -16.38
N HIS A 3 -38.77 -10.67 -15.23
CA HIS A 3 -38.31 -9.43 -14.60
C HIS A 3 -36.82 -9.59 -14.21
N LYS A 4 -35.98 -8.69 -14.72
CA LYS A 4 -34.60 -8.51 -14.27
C LYS A 4 -34.63 -8.06 -12.80
N ILE A 5 -34.16 -8.90 -11.89
CA ILE A 5 -33.81 -8.49 -10.54
C ILE A 5 -32.45 -7.79 -10.65
N TYR A 6 -32.43 -6.47 -10.48
CA TYR A 6 -31.19 -5.71 -10.34
C TYR A 6 -30.68 -5.95 -8.91
N PHE A 7 -29.66 -6.78 -8.77
CA PHE A 7 -28.83 -6.77 -7.56
C PHE A 7 -28.00 -5.49 -7.59
N ASN A 8 -28.18 -4.61 -6.60
CA ASN A 8 -27.18 -3.60 -6.28
C ASN A 8 -25.90 -4.38 -5.90
N ARG A 9 -24.92 -4.46 -6.80
CA ARG A 9 -23.61 -5.00 -6.46
C ARG A 9 -22.95 -3.99 -5.52
N ILE A 10 -22.77 -4.38 -4.26
CA ILE A 10 -21.86 -3.68 -3.36
C ILE A 10 -20.46 -4.13 -3.78
N ASN A 11 -19.66 -3.21 -4.32
CA ASN A 11 -18.23 -3.47 -4.49
C ASN A 11 -17.58 -3.31 -3.11
N LEU A 12 -16.98 -4.39 -2.60
CA LEU A 12 -16.25 -4.38 -1.34
C LEU A 12 -14.75 -4.37 -1.64
N ASP A 13 -14.14 -3.21 -1.42
CA ASP A 13 -12.70 -3.02 -1.54
C ASP A 13 -12.03 -3.21 -0.18
N VAL A 14 -11.03 -4.09 -0.13
CA VAL A 14 -10.17 -4.28 1.04
C VAL A 14 -8.79 -3.73 0.72
N ILE A 15 -8.37 -2.71 1.47
CA ILE A 15 -7.06 -2.08 1.28
C ILE A 15 -6.05 -2.77 2.21
N GLY A 16 -4.96 -3.23 1.63
CA GLY A 16 -3.83 -3.86 2.33
C GLY A 16 -3.04 -2.89 3.21
N PRO A 17 -2.10 -3.40 4.01
CA PRO A 17 -1.35 -2.59 4.95
C PRO A 17 -0.37 -1.64 4.25
N THR A 18 -0.05 -0.53 4.93
CA THR A 18 1.08 0.35 4.56
C THR A 18 2.41 -0.32 4.93
N PRO A 19 3.50 -0.08 4.18
CA PRO A 19 4.84 -0.47 4.62
C PRO A 19 5.19 0.22 5.94
N GLN A 20 5.81 -0.53 6.86
CA GLN A 20 6.18 -0.02 8.18
C GLN A 20 7.68 -0.14 8.44
N PHE A 21 8.28 0.91 9.00
CA PHE A 21 9.69 1.00 9.31
C PHE A 21 9.94 1.38 10.76
N TYR A 22 10.75 0.61 11.48
CA TYR A 22 11.12 0.93 12.87
C TYR A 22 12.57 1.42 12.97
N PRO A 23 12.85 2.59 13.57
CA PRO A 23 11.98 3.37 14.45
C PRO A 23 10.86 4.15 13.75
N THR A 24 11.17 5.06 12.82
CA THR A 24 10.15 5.79 12.05
C THR A 24 10.61 5.96 10.60
N VAL A 25 9.69 6.21 9.67
CA VAL A 25 10.02 6.51 8.26
C VAL A 25 10.93 7.74 8.17
N PRO A 26 10.64 8.90 8.82
CA PRO A 26 11.54 10.05 8.78
C PRO A 26 12.96 9.74 9.27
N LEU A 27 13.10 9.00 10.37
CA LEU A 27 14.42 8.70 10.93
C LEU A 27 15.20 7.71 10.07
N ASN A 28 14.53 6.72 9.46
CA ASN A 28 15.16 5.83 8.49
C ASN A 28 15.55 6.60 7.22
N TYR A 29 14.67 7.46 6.70
CA TYR A 29 14.90 8.23 5.48
C TYR A 29 16.10 9.18 5.60
N VAL A 30 16.21 9.94 6.71
CA VAL A 30 17.37 10.82 6.93
C VAL A 30 18.69 10.04 6.99
N LYS A 31 18.66 8.79 7.45
CA LYS A 31 19.88 7.97 7.60
C LYS A 31 20.29 7.22 6.35
N GLN A 32 19.32 6.77 5.55
CA GLN A 32 19.57 5.81 4.46
C GLN A 32 18.62 5.95 3.26
N GLY A 33 17.90 7.06 3.15
CA GLY A 33 17.04 7.35 2.01
C GLY A 33 17.85 7.45 0.71
N GLU A 34 17.31 6.86 -0.35
CA GLU A 34 17.91 6.87 -1.69
C GLU A 34 16.89 7.39 -2.71
N GLY A 35 16.99 8.68 -3.05
CA GLY A 35 15.95 9.37 -3.80
C GLY A 35 14.62 9.24 -3.05
N ASP A 36 13.58 8.76 -3.73
CA ASP A 36 12.25 8.62 -3.13
C ASP A 36 12.08 7.35 -2.28
N PHE A 37 13.13 6.57 -2.03
CA PHE A 37 13.01 5.18 -1.56
C PHE A 37 13.75 4.87 -0.27
N LEU A 38 13.25 3.86 0.45
CA LEU A 38 13.96 3.10 1.48
C LEU A 38 14.12 1.64 1.05
N SER A 39 15.28 1.05 1.36
CA SER A 39 15.50 -0.38 1.21
C SER A 39 14.79 -1.17 2.32
N SER A 40 14.81 -2.51 2.23
CA SER A 40 14.24 -3.40 3.26
C SER A 40 14.94 -3.35 4.62
N TYR A 41 16.00 -2.56 4.77
CA TYR A 41 16.62 -2.35 6.07
C TYR A 41 15.62 -1.63 6.99
N LYS A 42 15.34 -2.25 8.15
CA LYS A 42 14.33 -1.83 9.15
C LYS A 42 12.87 -1.85 8.70
N LEU A 43 12.58 -2.35 7.50
CA LEU A 43 11.23 -2.69 7.10
C LEU A 43 10.71 -3.84 7.97
N ASP A 44 9.50 -3.72 8.49
CA ASP A 44 8.82 -4.81 9.18
C ASP A 44 8.35 -5.84 8.16
N LYS A 45 9.01 -7.01 8.17
CA LYS A 45 8.71 -8.11 7.24
C LYS A 45 7.35 -8.74 7.50
N ALA A 46 6.83 -8.67 8.73
CA ALA A 46 5.53 -9.23 9.06
C ALA A 46 4.40 -8.53 8.27
N ILE A 47 4.60 -7.27 7.88
CA ILE A 47 3.67 -6.53 7.03
C ILE A 47 3.61 -7.12 5.62
N ALA A 48 4.76 -7.45 5.03
CA ALA A 48 4.82 -8.09 3.72
C ALA A 48 4.17 -9.49 3.75
N ASP A 49 4.43 -10.25 4.82
CA ASP A 49 3.84 -11.58 5.02
C ASP A 49 2.32 -11.48 5.18
N THR A 50 1.83 -10.49 5.93
CA THR A 50 0.40 -10.21 6.09
C THR A 50 -0.26 -9.83 4.76
N ASP A 51 0.37 -8.94 3.98
CA ASP A 51 -0.15 -8.54 2.67
C ASP A 51 -0.27 -9.73 1.69
N SER A 52 0.74 -10.60 1.67
CA SER A 52 0.73 -11.82 0.87
C SER A 52 -0.34 -12.82 1.32
N ALA A 53 -0.50 -13.00 2.64
CA ALA A 53 -1.53 -13.85 3.22
C ALA A 53 -2.94 -13.33 2.87
N MET A 54 -3.18 -12.02 3.01
CA MET A 54 -4.46 -11.39 2.68
C MET A 54 -4.78 -11.51 1.19
N THR A 55 -3.79 -11.31 0.32
CA THR A 55 -3.95 -11.54 -1.12
C THR A 55 -4.40 -12.96 -1.41
N SER A 56 -3.84 -13.95 -0.71
CA SER A 56 -4.17 -15.36 -0.92
C SER A 56 -5.55 -15.72 -0.39
N ILE A 57 -5.88 -15.26 0.83
CA ILE A 57 -7.18 -15.50 1.48
C ILE A 57 -8.31 -14.87 0.67
N LEU A 58 -8.17 -13.61 0.27
CA LEU A 58 -9.26 -12.85 -0.35
C LEU A 58 -9.52 -13.23 -1.80
N ARG A 59 -8.62 -13.95 -2.48
CA ARG A 59 -8.86 -14.52 -3.81
C ARG A 59 -10.03 -15.50 -3.85
N GLU A 60 -10.40 -16.09 -2.71
CA GLU A 60 -11.53 -17.04 -2.60
C GLU A 60 -12.88 -16.34 -2.39
N TYR A 61 -12.90 -15.01 -2.26
CA TYR A 61 -14.09 -14.21 -1.97
C TYR A 61 -14.39 -13.24 -3.13
N ASP A 62 -15.67 -12.84 -3.26
CA ASP A 62 -16.11 -11.81 -4.21
C ASP A 62 -15.81 -10.40 -3.65
N VAL A 63 -14.51 -10.11 -3.46
CA VAL A 63 -13.99 -8.84 -2.94
C VAL A 63 -12.75 -8.43 -3.73
N GLN A 64 -12.53 -7.13 -3.84
CA GLN A 64 -11.33 -6.60 -4.47
C GLN A 64 -10.28 -6.30 -3.39
N TYR A 65 -9.17 -7.04 -3.41
CA TYR A 65 -8.03 -6.74 -2.56
C TYR A 65 -7.05 -5.79 -3.28
N LEU A 66 -6.78 -4.65 -2.65
CA LEU A 66 -5.84 -3.63 -3.12
C LEU A 66 -4.61 -3.64 -2.21
N SER A 67 -3.54 -4.30 -2.66
CA SER A 67 -2.27 -4.33 -1.91
C SER A 67 -1.58 -2.97 -1.94
N LEU A 68 -1.77 -2.18 -0.88
CA LEU A 68 -1.05 -0.92 -0.71
C LEU A 68 0.45 -1.17 -0.48
N PHE A 69 0.80 -2.28 0.15
CA PHE A 69 2.20 -2.68 0.33
C PHE A 69 2.89 -2.89 -1.02
N SER A 70 2.33 -3.73 -1.90
CA SER A 70 2.91 -3.98 -3.23
C SER A 70 2.84 -2.77 -4.16
N HIS A 71 1.90 -1.85 -3.90
CA HIS A 71 1.83 -0.58 -4.60
C HIS A 71 3.00 0.35 -4.25
N LEU A 72 3.43 0.34 -2.99
CA LEU A 72 4.53 1.20 -2.50
C LEU A 72 5.89 0.50 -2.51
N CYS A 73 5.93 -0.83 -2.45
CA CYS A 73 7.15 -1.62 -2.36
C CYS A 73 7.30 -2.54 -3.57
N GLN A 74 8.43 -2.42 -4.25
CA GLN A 74 8.85 -3.36 -5.27
C GLN A 74 9.82 -4.36 -4.66
N ARG A 75 9.73 -5.61 -5.11
CA ARG A 75 10.70 -6.64 -4.74
C ARG A 75 11.81 -6.66 -5.79
N GLU A 76 13.03 -6.39 -5.36
CA GLU A 76 14.26 -6.52 -6.13
C GLU A 76 15.07 -7.66 -5.49
N ASP A 77 15.10 -8.83 -6.15
CA ASP A 77 15.62 -10.09 -5.61
C ASP A 77 14.94 -10.49 -4.27
N ASP A 78 15.73 -10.60 -3.19
CA ASP A 78 15.27 -10.90 -1.82
C ASP A 78 15.15 -9.65 -0.94
N LYS A 79 15.11 -8.47 -1.57
CA LYS A 79 14.96 -7.19 -0.87
C LYS A 79 13.74 -6.45 -1.38
N TYR A 80 13.17 -5.66 -0.49
CA TYR A 80 12.16 -4.68 -0.83
C TYR A 80 12.82 -3.32 -1.03
N ARG A 81 12.28 -2.58 -1.98
CA ARG A 81 12.55 -1.17 -2.20
C ARG A 81 11.21 -0.45 -2.18
N CYS A 82 10.99 0.34 -1.14
CA CYS A 82 9.71 0.98 -0.87
C CYS A 82 9.79 2.48 -1.12
N LYS A 83 8.88 3.00 -1.93
CA LYS A 83 8.70 4.43 -2.16
C LYS A 83 8.20 5.06 -0.87
N VAL A 84 8.99 5.96 -0.30
CA VAL A 84 8.69 6.66 0.95
C VAL A 84 8.42 8.15 0.78
N VAL A 85 8.74 8.71 -0.39
CA VAL A 85 8.45 10.09 -0.77
C VAL A 85 7.29 10.13 -1.76
N LEU A 86 6.36 11.05 -1.54
CA LEU A 86 5.24 11.29 -2.43
C LEU A 86 5.15 12.79 -2.74
N GLY A 87 5.59 13.16 -3.93
CA GLY A 87 5.82 14.56 -4.30
C GLY A 87 7.03 15.11 -3.57
N ASP A 88 6.80 16.04 -2.65
CA ASP A 88 7.82 16.75 -1.88
C ASP A 88 7.83 16.39 -0.37
N GLU A 89 7.04 15.39 0.04
CA GLU A 89 6.92 14.97 1.43
C GLU A 89 7.08 13.47 1.62
N LEU A 90 7.41 13.06 2.85
CA LEU A 90 7.35 11.65 3.23
C LEU A 90 5.90 11.20 3.34
N TYR A 91 5.59 9.98 2.90
CA TYR A 91 4.23 9.48 2.97
C TYR A 91 3.76 9.24 4.41
N SER A 92 4.69 9.01 5.34
CA SER A 92 4.38 8.67 6.73
C SER A 92 5.08 9.62 7.71
N PHE A 93 4.35 10.04 8.74
CA PHE A 93 4.89 10.88 9.81
C PHE A 93 5.58 10.07 10.91
N ASP A 94 5.29 8.77 11.02
CA ASP A 94 5.90 7.85 11.98
C ASP A 94 6.39 6.55 11.30
N TYR A 95 6.25 5.41 11.97
CA TYR A 95 6.64 4.12 11.42
C TYR A 95 5.80 3.68 10.22
N GLY A 96 4.57 4.17 10.03
CA GLY A 96 3.76 3.75 8.88
C GLY A 96 2.38 4.41 8.71
N HIS A 97 1.98 5.35 9.56
CA HIS A 97 0.74 6.10 9.39
C HIS A 97 0.89 7.16 8.29
N LEU A 98 0.02 7.09 7.28
CA LEU A 98 0.02 8.02 6.16
C LEU A 98 -0.22 9.47 6.63
N THR A 99 0.47 10.43 6.03
CA THR A 99 0.08 11.84 6.12
C THR A 99 -1.28 12.04 5.46
N PRO A 100 -2.06 13.07 5.85
CA PRO A 100 -3.34 13.36 5.21
C PRO A 100 -3.23 13.56 3.69
N LYS A 101 -2.18 14.24 3.22
CA LYS A 101 -1.94 14.46 1.79
C LYS A 101 -1.59 13.16 1.07
N SER A 102 -0.73 12.33 1.66
CA SER A 102 -0.39 11.04 1.05
C SER A 102 -1.55 10.05 1.04
N ALA A 103 -2.36 10.02 2.09
CA ALA A 103 -3.61 9.25 2.09
C ALA A 103 -4.56 9.72 0.97
N GLY A 104 -4.68 11.03 0.76
CA GLY A 104 -5.50 11.59 -0.33
C GLY A 104 -5.02 11.18 -1.72
N VAL A 105 -3.71 11.30 -1.99
CA VAL A 105 -3.15 10.92 -3.29
C VAL A 105 -3.25 9.42 -3.54
N LEU A 106 -2.94 8.60 -2.54
CA LEU A 106 -3.04 7.14 -2.66
C LEU A 106 -4.50 6.68 -2.83
N ALA A 107 -5.46 7.33 -2.16
CA ALA A 107 -6.87 7.06 -2.39
C ALA A 107 -7.27 7.40 -3.83
N GLN A 108 -6.82 8.55 -4.36
CA GLN A 108 -7.05 8.93 -5.76
C GLN A 108 -6.53 7.85 -6.72
N SER A 109 -5.28 7.43 -6.56
CA SER A 109 -4.64 6.48 -7.47
C SER A 109 -5.16 5.06 -7.35
N LEU A 110 -5.58 4.62 -6.16
CA LEU A 110 -6.00 3.23 -5.91
C LEU A 110 -7.50 3.00 -6.10
N LEU A 111 -8.33 3.98 -5.74
CA LEU A 111 -9.78 3.79 -5.67
C LEU A 111 -10.52 4.50 -6.81
N PHE A 112 -9.99 5.62 -7.31
CA PHE A 112 -10.73 6.48 -8.25
C PHE A 112 -10.12 6.50 -9.65
N GLU A 113 -8.79 6.37 -9.78
CA GLU A 113 -8.06 6.37 -11.06
C GLU A 113 -7.04 5.22 -11.16
N PRO A 114 -7.49 3.94 -11.06
CA PRO A 114 -6.57 2.81 -11.12
C PRO A 114 -5.86 2.76 -12.49
N GLY A 115 -4.53 2.89 -12.49
CA GLY A 115 -3.68 2.73 -13.68
C GLY A 115 -3.04 4.01 -14.23
N ILE A 116 -3.20 5.17 -13.57
CA ILE A 116 -2.52 6.42 -13.93
C ILE A 116 -1.46 6.74 -12.87
N MET A 117 -0.25 6.17 -13.00
CA MET A 117 0.97 6.65 -12.33
C MET A 117 2.23 6.28 -13.09
#